data_AF-A0A3L9Z206-F1
#
_entry.id   AF-A0A3L9Z206-F1
#
_cell.length_a   1.000
_cell.length_b   1.000
_cell.length_c   1.000
_cell.angle_alpha   90.00
_cell.angle_beta   90.00
_cell.angle_gamma   90.00
#
_symmetry.space_group_name_H-M   'P 1'
#
loop_
_entity.id
_entity.type
_entity.pdbx_description
1 polymer ?
#
loop_
_entity_poly.entity_id
_entity_poly.type
_entity_poly.pdbx_seq_one_letter_code
_entity_poly.pdbx_strand_id
1 'polypeptide(L)'
;MKNDISIIEKNWFETEITDEKVKAYLEYILSYKRKYLSWYLTKRKRARRSSWMHLLPALCFFGLSLILPLLSSVELPKKYTLDTSSLYALGYISLILSTLLLLADRLFIHSKSWIRYTITLNQMEIVSSKYYAKWLINFVNINSNNESAIQILNNLDNELKEIIKSETDNWKDLFTGQLDEFNKQASDKLNKSDAQIASLLKDSENNAIKSNKVNVEIKATDLKINQELKLELYLDEKEIEKHVIDLKYPKWDISNIFIGTYRLVIHIFEDQKFMRTDSRFIILKGDKEVHTEVIIINKNANTASTDMA
;
A
#
# COMPACT_ATOMS: atom_id res chain seq x y z
N MET A 1 23.20 -2.81 -33.22
CA MET A 1 22.70 -4.17 -32.95
C MET A 1 23.35 -5.19 -33.88
N LYS A 2 23.41 -4.94 -35.20
CA LYS A 2 24.24 -5.74 -36.13
C LYS A 2 25.72 -5.85 -35.69
N ASN A 3 26.35 -4.74 -35.25
CA ASN A 3 27.75 -4.77 -34.79
C ASN A 3 28.00 -5.60 -33.52
N ASP A 4 27.04 -5.66 -32.58
CA ASP A 4 27.20 -6.46 -31.35
C ASP A 4 27.14 -7.96 -31.66
N ILE A 5 26.38 -8.34 -32.69
CA ILE A 5 26.19 -9.73 -33.12
C ILE A 5 27.38 -10.20 -33.98
N SER A 6 27.89 -9.33 -34.86
CA SER A 6 29.04 -9.64 -35.72
C SER A 6 30.34 -9.88 -34.97
N ILE A 7 30.50 -9.31 -33.77
CA ILE A 7 31.68 -9.54 -32.91
C ILE A 7 31.66 -10.97 -32.31
N ILE A 8 30.48 -11.57 -32.16
CA ILE A 8 30.28 -12.89 -31.52
C ILE A 8 30.18 -14.02 -32.57
N GLU A 9 29.99 -13.68 -33.84
CA GLU A 9 29.90 -14.65 -34.92
C GLU A 9 31.29 -15.12 -35.37
N LYS A 10 31.63 -16.33 -34.93
CA LYS A 10 32.80 -17.05 -35.41
C LYS A 10 32.57 -17.56 -36.83
N ASN A 11 33.64 -17.63 -37.63
CA ASN A 11 33.57 -18.13 -39.00
C ASN A 11 33.58 -19.66 -39.00
N TRP A 12 32.43 -20.29 -39.25
CA TRP A 12 32.28 -21.76 -39.20
C TRP A 12 32.76 -22.49 -40.45
N PHE A 13 33.48 -21.82 -41.35
CA PHE A 13 33.98 -22.37 -42.62
C PHE A 13 32.84 -22.93 -43.49
N GLU A 14 31.68 -22.24 -43.51
CA GLU A 14 30.47 -22.65 -44.25
C GLU A 14 30.72 -22.92 -45.75
N THR A 15 31.72 -22.25 -46.32
CA THR A 15 32.13 -22.36 -47.73
C THR A 15 32.99 -23.58 -48.03
N GLU A 16 33.60 -24.19 -47.02
CA GLU A 16 34.54 -25.31 -47.16
C GLU A 16 33.87 -26.67 -46.89
N ILE A 17 32.61 -26.67 -46.45
CA ILE A 17 31.81 -27.87 -46.22
C ILE A 17 31.29 -28.38 -47.57
N THR A 18 31.66 -29.61 -47.94
CA THR A 18 31.27 -30.24 -49.21
C THR A 18 29.88 -30.88 -49.19
N ASP A 19 29.41 -31.36 -48.03
CA ASP A 19 28.07 -31.95 -47.89
C ASP A 19 26.99 -30.88 -47.62
N GLU A 20 26.05 -30.74 -48.55
CA GLU A 20 24.92 -29.82 -48.45
C GLU A 20 24.04 -30.07 -47.21
N LYS A 21 23.87 -31.32 -46.76
CA LYS A 21 23.02 -31.63 -45.59
C LYS A 21 23.64 -31.13 -44.30
N VAL A 22 24.95 -31.35 -44.13
CA VAL A 22 25.70 -30.88 -42.97
C VAL A 22 25.71 -29.34 -42.94
N LYS A 23 25.92 -28.73 -44.11
CA LYS A 23 25.85 -27.27 -44.27
C LYS A 23 24.47 -26.71 -43.90
N ALA A 24 23.39 -27.29 -44.44
CA ALA A 24 22.03 -26.85 -44.14
C ALA A 24 21.70 -26.98 -42.64
N TYR A 25 22.18 -28.05 -41.97
CA TYR A 25 21.96 -28.21 -40.54
C TYR A 25 22.76 -27.20 -39.70
N LEU A 26 24.01 -26.92 -40.09
CA LEU A 26 24.81 -25.86 -39.47
C LEU A 26 24.13 -24.50 -39.62
N GLU A 27 23.67 -24.14 -40.82
CA GLU A 27 22.95 -22.89 -41.10
C GLU A 27 21.68 -22.77 -40.25
N TYR A 28 20.92 -23.87 -40.12
CA TYR A 28 19.76 -23.93 -39.23
C TYR A 28 20.14 -23.60 -37.78
N ILE A 29 21.15 -24.26 -37.21
CA ILE A 29 21.58 -24.04 -35.82
C ILE A 29 22.09 -22.61 -35.62
N LEU A 30 22.86 -22.08 -36.58
CA LEU A 30 23.36 -20.71 -36.51
C LEU A 30 22.24 -19.68 -36.61
N SER A 31 21.24 -19.91 -37.47
CA SER A 31 20.05 -19.05 -37.55
C SER A 31 19.24 -19.08 -36.26
N TYR A 32 19.07 -20.26 -35.65
CA TYR A 32 18.41 -20.45 -34.36
C TYR A 32 19.17 -19.68 -33.27
N LYS A 33 20.49 -19.87 -33.16
CA LYS A 33 21.35 -19.13 -32.22
C LYS A 33 21.20 -17.63 -32.40
N ARG A 34 21.33 -17.12 -33.63
CA ARG A 34 21.22 -15.68 -33.96
C ARG A 34 19.88 -15.10 -33.51
N LYS A 35 18.78 -15.82 -33.79
CA LYS A 35 17.43 -15.43 -33.37
C LYS A 35 17.36 -15.23 -31.86
N TYR A 36 17.77 -16.23 -31.07
CA TYR A 36 17.69 -16.15 -29.62
C TYR A 36 18.67 -15.13 -29.04
N LEU A 37 19.91 -15.07 -29.53
CA LEU A 37 20.90 -14.08 -29.10
C LEU A 37 20.39 -12.65 -29.32
N SER A 38 19.78 -12.37 -30.48
CA SER A 38 19.18 -11.07 -30.79
C SER A 38 18.00 -10.73 -29.85
N TRP A 39 17.18 -11.73 -29.51
CA TRP A 39 16.07 -11.59 -28.59
C TRP A 39 16.56 -11.25 -27.18
N TYR A 40 17.49 -12.04 -26.64
CA TYR A 40 18.07 -11.83 -25.32
C TYR A 40 18.81 -10.49 -25.22
N LEU A 41 19.57 -10.09 -26.25
CA LEU A 41 20.23 -8.76 -26.28
C LEU A 41 19.22 -7.61 -26.19
N THR A 42 18.13 -7.69 -26.96
CA THR A 42 17.08 -6.68 -26.96
C THR A 42 16.39 -6.60 -25.61
N LYS A 43 16.03 -7.76 -25.04
CA LYS A 43 15.37 -7.87 -23.74
C LYS A 43 16.28 -7.39 -22.60
N ARG A 44 17.57 -7.75 -22.65
CA ARG A 44 18.60 -7.28 -21.72
C ARG A 44 18.70 -5.75 -21.69
N LYS A 45 18.76 -5.10 -22.86
CA LYS A 45 18.84 -3.63 -22.95
C LYS A 45 17.61 -2.95 -22.35
N ARG A 46 16.42 -3.47 -22.64
CA ARG A 46 15.15 -2.95 -22.09
C ARG A 46 15.06 -3.14 -20.58
N ALA A 47 15.35 -4.35 -20.08
CA ALA A 47 15.34 -4.67 -18.65
C ALA A 47 16.36 -3.82 -17.87
N ARG A 48 17.57 -3.66 -18.42
CA ARG A 48 18.60 -2.79 -17.83
C ARG A 48 18.13 -1.34 -17.72
N ARG A 49 17.59 -0.75 -18.80
CA ARG A 49 17.10 0.63 -18.78
C ARG A 49 15.99 0.81 -17.74
N SER A 50 15.07 -0.14 -17.68
CA SER A 50 13.96 -0.11 -16.74
C SER A 50 14.43 -0.25 -15.28
N SER A 51 15.36 -1.16 -15.00
CA SER A 51 15.93 -1.31 -13.66
C SER A 51 16.69 -0.06 -13.22
N TRP A 52 17.51 0.53 -14.09
CA TRP A 52 18.22 1.78 -13.79
C TRP A 52 17.28 2.96 -13.50
N MET A 53 16.12 3.00 -14.15
CA MET A 53 15.10 4.03 -13.91
C MET A 53 14.53 3.98 -12.48
N HIS A 54 14.55 2.82 -11.83
CA HIS A 54 14.05 2.67 -10.46
C HIS A 54 15.19 2.70 -9.43
N LEU A 55 16.29 2.02 -9.74
CA LEU A 55 17.39 1.79 -8.79
C LEU A 55 18.22 3.04 -8.52
N LEU A 56 18.47 3.87 -9.53
CA LEU A 56 19.26 5.09 -9.36
C LEU A 56 18.53 6.15 -8.53
N PRO A 57 17.25 6.49 -8.81
CA PRO A 57 16.48 7.36 -7.92
C PRO A 57 16.31 6.79 -6.52
N ALA A 58 16.09 5.47 -6.39
CA ALA A 58 15.98 4.83 -5.07
C ALA A 58 17.25 5.04 -4.22
N LEU A 59 18.43 4.89 -4.83
CA LEU A 59 19.70 5.10 -4.16
C LEU A 59 19.91 6.56 -3.78
N CYS A 60 19.54 7.50 -4.65
CA CYS A 60 19.59 8.94 -4.35
C CYS A 60 18.69 9.30 -3.16
N PHE A 61 17.42 8.84 -3.16
CA PHE A 61 16.49 9.09 -2.06
C PHE A 61 16.92 8.40 -0.77
N PHE A 62 17.51 7.21 -0.85
CA PHE A 62 18.08 6.54 0.31
C PHE A 62 19.23 7.37 0.90
N GLY A 63 20.17 7.83 0.07
CA GLY A 63 21.25 8.71 0.52
C GLY A 63 20.73 10.00 1.14
N LEU A 64 19.75 10.66 0.51
CA LEU A 64 19.11 11.86 1.05
C LEU A 64 18.43 11.60 2.39
N SER A 65 17.78 10.44 2.56
CA SER A 65 17.12 10.08 3.83
C SER A 65 18.09 9.97 5.00
N LEU A 66 19.35 9.63 4.74
CA LEU A 66 20.40 9.54 5.76
C LEU A 66 21.07 10.89 6.02
N ILE A 67 21.24 11.71 4.97
CA ILE A 67 21.96 12.98 5.06
C ILE A 67 21.07 14.10 5.62
N LEU A 68 19.80 14.19 5.22
CA LEU A 68 18.90 15.28 5.63
C LEU A 68 18.71 15.38 7.16
N PRO A 69 18.51 14.28 7.91
CA PRO A 69 18.44 14.32 9.37
C PRO A 69 19.75 14.75 10.04
N LEU A 70 20.91 14.56 9.40
CA LEU A 70 22.21 14.98 9.92
C LEU A 70 22.48 16.47 9.68
N LEU A 71 21.85 17.06 8.66
CA LEU A 71 21.96 18.49 8.36
C LEU A 71 21.14 19.35 9.33
N SER A 72 20.17 18.77 10.06
CA SER A 72 19.36 19.51 11.04
C SER A 72 20.17 19.99 12.25
N SER A 73 21.31 19.37 12.55
CA SER A 73 22.21 19.75 13.64
C SER A 73 23.28 20.78 13.24
N VAL A 74 23.31 21.22 11.97
CA VAL A 74 24.30 22.20 11.50
C VAL A 74 23.77 23.61 11.76
N GLU A 75 24.43 24.34 12.66
CA GLU A 75 24.12 25.74 12.95
C GLU A 75 24.47 26.62 11.73
N LEU A 76 23.45 26.99 10.96
CA LEU A 76 23.59 27.91 9.84
C LEU A 76 23.50 29.37 10.33
N PRO A 77 24.23 30.32 9.71
CA PRO A 77 24.13 31.73 10.05
C PRO A 77 22.69 32.23 9.88
N LYS A 78 22.21 33.05 10.82
CA LYS A 78 20.82 33.52 11.07
C LYS A 78 19.97 33.94 9.85
N LYS A 79 20.57 34.09 8.67
CA LYS A 79 19.88 34.43 7.41
C LYS A 79 19.23 33.22 6.72
N TYR A 80 19.59 31.98 7.10
CA TYR A 80 19.03 30.75 6.56
C TYR A 80 18.62 29.79 7.69
N THR A 81 17.56 30.15 8.43
CA THR A 81 16.95 29.24 9.40
C THR A 81 16.13 28.19 8.64
N LEU A 82 16.71 27.02 8.40
CA LEU A 82 15.94 25.85 7.99
C LEU A 82 15.19 25.31 9.20
N ASP A 83 13.88 25.15 9.09
CA ASP A 83 13.07 24.52 10.13
C ASP A 83 13.52 23.06 10.27
N THR A 84 14.11 22.71 11.41
CA THR A 84 14.68 21.39 11.66
C THR A 84 13.64 20.28 11.53
N SER A 85 12.37 20.57 11.88
CA SER A 85 11.26 19.63 11.74
C SER A 85 10.99 19.26 10.28
N SER A 86 11.15 20.21 9.36
CA SER A 86 10.95 20.02 7.93
C SER A 86 12.02 19.12 7.30
N LEU A 87 13.28 19.21 7.77
CA LEU A 87 14.38 18.37 7.29
C LEU A 87 14.20 16.90 7.71
N TYR A 88 13.73 16.65 8.93
CA TYR A 88 13.38 15.29 9.36
C TYR A 88 12.23 14.72 8.53
N ALA A 89 11.16 15.50 8.33
CA ALA A 89 10.03 15.09 7.51
C ALA A 89 10.46 14.74 6.06
N LEU A 90 11.29 15.58 5.43
CA LEU A 90 11.85 15.33 4.11
C LEU A 90 12.75 14.09 4.06
N GLY A 91 13.52 13.84 5.13
CA GLY A 91 14.30 12.62 5.29
C GLY A 91 13.41 11.37 5.28
N TYR A 92 12.33 11.37 6.07
CA TYR A 92 11.36 10.26 6.12
C TYR A 92 10.60 10.08 4.79
N ILE A 93 10.18 11.17 4.13
CA ILE A 93 9.54 11.12 2.82
C ILE A 93 10.49 10.48 1.79
N SER A 94 11.77 10.88 1.81
CA SER A 94 12.81 10.30 0.94
C SER A 94 12.99 8.80 1.22
N LEU A 95 12.98 8.39 2.48
CA LEU A 95 13.07 6.97 2.87
C LEU A 95 11.87 6.17 2.31
N ILE A 96 10.65 6.68 2.47
CA ILE A 96 9.43 6.04 1.97
C ILE A 96 9.50 5.91 0.45
N LEU A 97 9.89 6.97 -0.26
CA LEU A 97 9.98 6.98 -1.71
C LEU A 97 11.04 6.00 -2.23
N SER A 98 12.20 5.95 -1.58
CA SER A 98 13.24 4.95 -1.87
C SER A 98 12.71 3.53 -1.71
N THR A 99 12.02 3.26 -0.60
CA THR A 99 11.45 1.94 -0.32
C THR A 99 10.40 1.55 -1.36
N LEU A 100 9.53 2.48 -1.77
CA LEU A 100 8.54 2.24 -2.82
C LEU A 100 9.18 1.92 -4.18
N LEU A 101 10.23 2.65 -4.55
CA LEU A 101 10.97 2.40 -5.80
C LEU A 101 11.65 1.03 -5.79
N LEU A 102 12.27 0.63 -4.68
CA LEU A 102 12.87 -0.71 -4.52
C LEU A 102 11.80 -1.81 -4.56
N LEU A 103 10.65 -1.57 -3.93
CA LEU A 103 9.53 -2.51 -3.97
C LEU A 103 9.01 -2.66 -5.41
N ALA A 104 8.88 -1.56 -6.16
CA ALA A 104 8.47 -1.60 -7.57
C ALA A 104 9.45 -2.42 -8.42
N ASP A 105 10.78 -2.22 -8.27
CA ASP A 105 11.77 -3.04 -8.98
C ASP A 105 11.67 -4.54 -8.61
N ARG A 106 11.40 -4.86 -7.34
CA ARG A 106 11.19 -6.23 -6.87
C ARG A 106 9.93 -6.87 -7.47
N LEU A 107 8.83 -6.12 -7.56
CA LEU A 107 7.55 -6.60 -8.10
C LEU A 107 7.61 -6.80 -9.62
N PHE A 108 8.26 -5.91 -10.35
CA PHE A 108 8.35 -6.00 -11.81
C PHE A 108 9.58 -6.78 -12.30
N ILE A 109 10.44 -7.27 -11.39
CA ILE A 109 11.53 -8.21 -11.68
C ILE A 109 12.54 -7.63 -12.67
N HIS A 110 12.67 -6.30 -12.75
CA HIS A 110 13.47 -5.67 -13.80
C HIS A 110 14.97 -5.94 -13.62
N SER A 111 15.48 -5.77 -12.40
CA SER A 111 16.88 -6.08 -12.03
C SER A 111 17.22 -7.55 -12.23
N LYS A 112 16.40 -8.47 -11.68
CA LYS A 112 16.61 -9.92 -11.80
C LYS A 112 16.54 -10.40 -13.25
N SER A 113 15.63 -9.85 -14.07
CA SER A 113 15.52 -10.20 -15.49
C SER A 113 16.77 -9.81 -16.27
N TRP A 114 17.33 -8.62 -16.02
CA TRP A 114 18.56 -8.17 -16.68
C TRP A 114 19.74 -9.10 -16.42
N ILE A 115 19.93 -9.50 -15.15
CA ILE A 115 21.01 -10.41 -14.74
C ILE A 115 20.84 -11.77 -15.43
N ARG A 116 19.63 -12.34 -15.39
CA ARG A 116 19.33 -13.64 -16.01
C ARG A 116 19.63 -13.66 -17.51
N TYR A 117 19.14 -12.66 -18.26
CA TYR A 117 19.46 -12.55 -19.68
C TYR A 117 20.97 -12.44 -19.94
N THR A 118 21.71 -11.80 -19.05
CA THR A 118 23.18 -11.69 -19.17
C THR A 118 23.85 -13.05 -18.94
N ILE A 119 23.43 -13.81 -17.92
CA ILE A 119 23.94 -15.15 -17.64
C ILE A 119 23.67 -16.09 -18.82
N THR A 120 22.44 -16.10 -19.33
CA THR A 120 22.04 -16.96 -20.46
C THR A 120 22.82 -16.62 -21.73
N LEU A 121 23.03 -15.33 -22.03
CA LEU A 121 23.88 -14.92 -23.14
C LEU A 121 25.32 -15.44 -23.01
N ASN A 122 25.91 -15.32 -21.81
CA ASN A 122 27.27 -15.82 -21.56
C ASN A 122 27.34 -17.35 -21.70
N GLN A 123 26.33 -18.08 -21.21
CA GLN A 123 26.26 -19.54 -21.38
C GLN A 123 26.18 -19.95 -22.85
N MET A 124 25.35 -19.26 -23.64
CA MET A 124 25.25 -19.49 -25.09
C MET A 124 26.59 -19.23 -25.79
N GLU A 125 27.31 -18.18 -25.39
CA GLU A 125 28.63 -17.84 -25.94
C GLU A 125 29.69 -18.89 -25.59
N ILE A 126 29.72 -19.34 -24.33
CA ILE A 126 30.63 -20.39 -23.86
C ILE A 126 30.40 -21.69 -24.62
N VAL A 127 29.15 -22.14 -24.73
CA VAL A 127 28.79 -23.36 -25.48
C VAL A 127 29.16 -23.22 -26.95
N SER A 128 28.82 -22.09 -27.58
CA SER A 128 29.21 -21.82 -28.97
C SER A 128 30.73 -21.86 -29.15
N SER A 129 31.48 -21.32 -28.20
CA SER A 129 32.94 -21.30 -28.23
C SER A 129 33.53 -22.71 -28.11
N LYS A 130 33.00 -23.52 -27.18
CA LYS A 130 33.36 -24.92 -26.95
C LYS A 130 33.15 -25.76 -28.21
N TYR A 131 31.98 -25.66 -28.84
CA TYR A 131 31.67 -26.44 -30.04
C TYR A 131 32.39 -25.94 -31.28
N TYR A 132 32.67 -24.65 -31.38
CA TYR A 132 33.52 -24.11 -32.43
C TYR A 132 34.96 -24.66 -32.36
N ALA A 133 35.53 -24.75 -31.15
CA ALA A 133 36.85 -25.37 -30.96
C ALA A 133 36.83 -26.86 -31.34
N LYS A 134 35.78 -27.60 -30.94
CA LYS A 134 35.59 -29.00 -31.35
C LYS A 134 35.45 -29.15 -32.86
N TRP A 135 34.74 -28.23 -33.51
CA TRP A 135 34.58 -28.20 -34.96
C TRP A 135 35.92 -28.02 -35.66
N LEU A 136 36.73 -27.05 -35.23
CA LEU A 136 38.08 -26.81 -35.75
C LEU A 136 39.00 -28.03 -35.60
N ILE A 137 39.01 -28.67 -34.42
CA ILE A 137 39.85 -29.84 -34.17
C ILE A 137 39.46 -31.02 -35.08
N ASN A 138 38.16 -31.17 -35.37
CA ASN A 138 37.66 -32.28 -36.17
C ASN A 138 37.50 -31.91 -37.65
N PHE A 139 37.86 -30.71 -38.08
CA PHE A 139 37.54 -30.19 -39.41
C PHE A 139 38.06 -31.08 -40.55
N VAL A 140 39.27 -31.63 -40.40
CA VAL A 140 39.88 -32.55 -41.37
C VAL A 140 39.09 -33.88 -41.47
N ASN A 141 38.55 -34.36 -40.34
CA ASN A 141 37.74 -35.58 -40.28
C ASN A 141 36.29 -35.35 -40.72
N ILE A 142 35.77 -34.12 -40.56
CA ILE A 142 34.41 -33.75 -40.94
C ILE A 142 34.21 -33.85 -42.46
N ASN A 143 35.22 -33.52 -43.26
CA ASN A 143 35.15 -33.64 -44.72
C ASN A 143 35.22 -35.09 -45.23
N SER A 144 35.59 -36.04 -44.37
CA SER A 144 35.70 -37.47 -44.72
C SER A 144 34.64 -38.34 -44.04
N ASN A 145 34.06 -37.89 -42.91
CA ASN A 145 33.02 -38.60 -42.17
C ASN A 145 31.94 -37.65 -41.63
N ASN A 146 30.82 -37.58 -42.35
CA ASN A 146 29.69 -36.69 -42.05
C ASN A 146 28.99 -37.03 -40.73
N GLU A 147 29.07 -38.27 -40.26
CA GLU A 147 28.43 -38.71 -39.01
C GLU A 147 29.02 -37.98 -37.79
N SER A 148 30.34 -37.78 -37.78
CA SER A 148 31.04 -37.04 -36.73
C SER A 148 30.62 -35.56 -36.70
N ALA A 149 30.43 -34.95 -37.86
CA ALA A 149 29.97 -33.57 -38.00
C ALA A 149 28.54 -33.39 -37.47
N ILE A 150 27.64 -34.30 -37.88
CA ILE A 150 26.24 -34.31 -37.44
C ILE A 150 26.17 -34.49 -35.92
N GLN A 151 26.99 -35.36 -35.34
CA GLN A 151 27.00 -35.57 -33.89
C GLN A 151 27.44 -34.32 -33.12
N ILE A 152 28.47 -33.59 -33.59
CA ILE A 152 28.91 -32.32 -33.00
C ILE A 152 27.79 -31.28 -33.08
N LEU A 153 27.14 -31.16 -34.24
CA LEU A 153 26.03 -30.21 -34.46
C LEU A 153 24.80 -30.55 -33.61
N ASN A 154 24.42 -31.83 -33.52
CA ASN A 154 23.31 -32.27 -32.69
C ASN A 154 23.56 -31.98 -31.20
N ASN A 155 24.78 -32.21 -30.72
CA ASN A 155 25.15 -31.87 -29.35
C ASN A 155 25.11 -30.36 -29.08
N LEU A 156 25.53 -29.54 -30.05
CA LEU A 156 25.40 -28.08 -29.97
C LEU A 156 23.92 -27.64 -29.93
N ASP A 157 23.08 -28.19 -30.81
CA ASP A 157 21.64 -27.89 -30.86
C ASP A 157 20.95 -28.24 -29.54
N ASN A 158 21.23 -29.43 -28.99
CA ASN A 158 20.68 -29.88 -27.72
C ASN A 158 21.14 -29.02 -26.54
N GLU A 159 22.44 -28.73 -26.41
CA GLU A 159 22.94 -27.86 -25.32
C GLU A 159 22.35 -26.43 -25.43
N LEU A 160 22.17 -25.88 -26.64
CA LEU A 160 21.52 -24.57 -26.83
C LEU A 160 20.05 -24.58 -26.41
N LYS A 161 19.31 -25.64 -26.78
CA LYS A 161 17.90 -25.82 -26.38
C LYS A 161 17.77 -26.00 -24.87
N GLU A 162 18.68 -26.75 -24.24
CA GLU A 162 18.70 -26.94 -22.79
C GLU A 162 18.96 -25.63 -22.04
N ILE A 163 19.87 -24.77 -22.52
CA ILE A 163 20.10 -23.45 -21.93
C ILE A 163 18.81 -22.61 -21.95
N ILE A 164 18.10 -22.58 -23.09
CA ILE A 164 16.85 -21.82 -23.23
C ILE A 164 15.75 -22.41 -22.34
N LYS A 165 15.63 -23.74 -22.31
CA LYS A 165 14.67 -24.45 -21.46
C LYS A 165 14.93 -24.15 -19.98
N SER A 166 16.17 -24.31 -19.53
CA SER A 166 16.57 -24.01 -18.15
C SER A 166 16.31 -22.55 -17.79
N GLU A 167 16.57 -21.60 -18.69
CA GLU A 167 16.22 -20.20 -18.46
C GLU A 167 14.71 -20.02 -18.32
N THR A 168 13.90 -20.68 -19.15
CA THR A 168 12.44 -20.60 -19.10
C THR A 168 11.88 -21.23 -17.82
N ASP A 169 12.41 -22.37 -17.39
CA ASP A 169 12.02 -23.04 -16.15
C ASP A 169 12.36 -22.17 -14.94
N ASN A 170 13.57 -21.59 -14.90
CA ASN A 170 13.95 -20.59 -13.90
C ASN A 170 13.04 -19.36 -13.91
N TRP A 171 12.52 -18.96 -15.08
CA TRP A 171 11.56 -17.86 -15.18
C TRP A 171 10.22 -18.22 -14.55
N LYS A 172 9.73 -19.42 -14.84
CA LYS A 172 8.50 -19.97 -14.28
C LYS A 172 8.58 -20.05 -12.76
N ASP A 173 9.64 -20.65 -12.22
CA ASP A 173 9.81 -20.85 -10.77
C ASP A 173 9.90 -19.52 -10.02
N LEU A 174 10.61 -18.54 -10.60
CA LEU A 174 10.71 -17.21 -10.01
C LEU A 174 9.36 -16.49 -10.00
N PHE A 175 8.60 -16.62 -11.09
CA PHE A 175 7.27 -16.01 -11.19
C PHE A 175 6.26 -16.66 -10.22
N THR A 176 6.20 -17.99 -10.17
CA THR A 176 5.30 -18.71 -9.26
C THR A 176 5.67 -18.48 -7.80
N GLY A 177 6.97 -18.51 -7.48
CA GLY A 177 7.44 -18.26 -6.11
C GLY A 177 7.09 -16.86 -5.61
N GLN A 178 7.18 -15.83 -6.47
CA GLN A 178 6.77 -14.48 -6.10
C GLN A 178 5.26 -14.32 -5.98
N LEU A 179 4.48 -15.01 -6.82
CA LEU A 179 3.02 -15.00 -6.74
C LEU A 179 2.54 -15.64 -5.42
N ASP A 180 3.15 -16.75 -5.02
CA ASP A 180 2.84 -17.42 -3.76
C ASP A 180 3.24 -16.56 -2.54
N GLU A 181 4.42 -15.92 -2.58
CA GLU A 181 4.84 -14.99 -1.54
C GLU A 181 3.86 -13.82 -1.40
N PHE A 182 3.41 -13.25 -2.52
CA PHE A 182 2.42 -12.19 -2.55
C PHE A 182 1.07 -12.64 -1.98
N ASN A 183 0.54 -13.78 -2.42
CA ASN A 183 -0.73 -14.32 -1.95
C ASN A 183 -0.71 -14.60 -0.43
N LYS A 184 0.40 -15.13 0.07
CA LYS A 184 0.58 -15.38 1.50
C LYS A 184 0.60 -14.08 2.30
N GLN A 185 1.39 -13.08 1.87
CA GLN A 185 1.47 -11.80 2.56
C GLN A 185 0.15 -11.03 2.53
N ALA A 186 -0.59 -11.09 1.41
CA ALA A 186 -1.91 -10.48 1.30
C ALA A 186 -2.91 -11.14 2.25
N SER A 187 -2.96 -12.47 2.28
CA SER A 187 -3.84 -13.24 3.17
C SER A 187 -3.52 -12.99 4.65
N ASP A 188 -2.22 -12.99 5.02
CA ASP A 188 -1.78 -12.72 6.39
C ASP A 188 -2.17 -11.30 6.84
N LYS A 189 -2.08 -10.31 5.95
CA LYS A 189 -2.49 -8.93 6.26
C LYS A 189 -4.01 -8.80 6.41
N LEU A 190 -4.79 -9.45 5.55
CA LEU A 190 -6.24 -9.47 5.64
C LEU A 190 -6.71 -10.13 6.95
N ASN A 191 -6.15 -11.29 7.29
CA ASN A 191 -6.47 -11.97 8.55
C ASN A 191 -6.12 -11.12 9.78
N LYS A 192 -4.99 -10.39 9.73
CA LYS A 192 -4.60 -9.46 10.81
C LYS A 192 -5.53 -8.25 10.90
N SER A 193 -5.97 -7.68 9.77
CA SER A 193 -6.93 -6.57 9.79
C SER A 193 -8.28 -7.03 10.32
N ASP A 194 -8.75 -8.21 9.93
CA ASP A 194 -10.02 -8.76 10.41
C ASP A 194 -9.98 -9.02 11.92
N ALA A 195 -8.85 -9.55 12.42
CA ALA A 195 -8.64 -9.73 13.86
C ALA A 195 -8.62 -8.39 14.62
N GLN A 196 -7.99 -7.35 14.05
CA GLN A 196 -7.98 -6.00 14.65
C GLN A 196 -9.36 -5.35 14.64
N ILE A 197 -10.12 -5.50 13.55
CA ILE A 197 -11.51 -5.00 13.47
C ILE A 197 -12.37 -5.72 14.51
N ALA A 198 -12.24 -7.04 14.63
CA ALA A 198 -12.97 -7.81 15.62
C ALA A 198 -12.61 -7.42 17.07
N SER A 199 -11.35 -7.08 17.38
CA SER A 199 -10.98 -6.56 18.69
C SER A 199 -11.56 -5.18 18.94
N LEU A 200 -11.54 -4.28 17.95
CA LEU A 200 -12.12 -2.94 18.07
C LEU A 200 -13.64 -2.98 18.29
N LEU A 201 -14.33 -3.91 17.63
CA LEU A 201 -15.77 -4.14 17.85
C LEU A 201 -16.05 -4.68 19.26
N LYS A 202 -15.23 -5.61 19.76
CA LYS A 202 -15.36 -6.08 21.16
C LYS A 202 -15.07 -4.99 22.17
N ASP A 203 -14.08 -4.14 21.91
CA ASP A 203 -13.76 -3.01 22.78
C ASP A 203 -14.87 -1.94 22.75
N SER A 204 -15.48 -1.69 21.60
CA SER A 204 -16.63 -0.78 21.50
C SER A 204 -17.87 -1.34 22.20
N GLU A 205 -18.16 -2.64 22.07
CA GLU A 205 -19.25 -3.31 22.80
C GLU A 205 -19.01 -3.28 24.32
N ASN A 206 -17.79 -3.60 24.77
CA ASN A 206 -17.44 -3.58 26.20
C ASN A 206 -17.47 -2.16 26.79
N ASN A 207 -17.08 -1.15 26.01
CA ASN A 207 -17.17 0.26 26.44
C ASN A 207 -18.61 0.78 26.41
N ALA A 208 -19.45 0.32 25.47
CA ALA A 208 -20.88 0.61 25.46
C ALA A 208 -21.61 -0.03 26.67
N ILE A 209 -21.18 -1.22 27.12
CA ILE A 209 -21.71 -1.89 28.32
C ILE A 209 -21.22 -1.21 29.61
N LYS A 210 -20.06 -0.55 29.61
CA LYS A 210 -19.53 0.29 30.71
C LYS A 210 -20.03 1.74 30.69
N SER A 211 -21.06 2.05 29.92
CA SER A 211 -21.70 3.35 30.00
C SER A 211 -22.37 3.48 31.37
N ASN A 212 -21.69 4.17 32.28
CA ASN A 212 -22.27 4.56 33.57
C ASN A 212 -23.61 5.24 33.28
N LYS A 213 -24.70 4.58 33.67
CA LYS A 213 -26.04 5.14 33.57
C LYS A 213 -26.23 6.05 34.77
N VAL A 214 -26.79 7.22 34.54
CA VAL A 214 -27.12 8.18 35.58
C VAL A 214 -28.62 8.45 35.57
N ASN A 215 -29.16 8.79 36.73
CA ASN A 215 -30.52 9.30 36.80
C ASN A 215 -30.47 10.82 36.59
N VAL A 216 -31.43 11.37 35.86
CA VAL A 216 -31.56 12.80 35.60
C VAL A 216 -32.83 13.31 36.27
N GLU A 217 -32.72 14.38 37.04
CA GLU A 217 -33.85 15.04 37.68
C GLU A 217 -33.94 16.46 37.13
N ILE A 218 -35.00 16.76 36.37
CA ILE A 218 -35.24 18.09 35.82
C ILE A 218 -36.29 18.80 36.68
N LYS A 219 -35.93 19.93 37.28
CA LYS A 219 -36.85 20.76 38.09
C LYS A 219 -37.18 22.04 37.36
N ALA A 220 -38.45 22.29 37.11
CA ALA A 220 -38.93 23.57 36.61
C ALA A 220 -39.28 24.50 37.77
N THR A 221 -38.80 25.74 37.73
CA THR A 221 -39.08 26.78 38.73
C THR A 221 -39.62 28.04 38.06
N ASP A 222 -40.30 28.88 38.84
CA ASP A 222 -40.92 30.12 38.39
C ASP A 222 -42.03 29.91 37.34
N LEU A 223 -42.98 29.03 37.66
CA LEU A 223 -44.14 28.68 36.84
C LEU A 223 -45.37 29.52 37.22
N LYS A 224 -46.11 30.01 36.23
CA LYS A 224 -47.43 30.62 36.46
C LYS A 224 -48.51 29.55 36.59
N ILE A 225 -49.60 29.88 37.29
CA ILE A 225 -50.72 28.97 37.61
C ILE A 225 -51.41 28.38 36.36
N ASN A 226 -51.31 29.03 35.20
CA ASN A 226 -51.96 28.61 33.96
C ASN A 226 -50.97 28.10 32.87
N GLN A 227 -49.72 27.81 33.26
CA GLN A 227 -48.70 27.35 32.31
C GLN A 227 -48.63 25.82 32.23
N GLU A 228 -48.49 25.28 31.03
CA GLU A 228 -48.20 23.86 30.80
C GLU A 228 -46.84 23.74 30.11
N LEU A 229 -45.99 22.82 30.57
CA LEU A 229 -44.69 22.55 29.96
C LEU A 229 -44.67 21.17 29.32
N LYS A 230 -44.18 21.10 28.08
CA LYS A 230 -43.82 19.83 27.44
C LYS A 230 -42.31 19.80 27.25
N LEU A 231 -41.67 18.80 27.84
CA LEU A 231 -40.24 18.57 27.80
C LEU A 231 -39.93 17.40 26.86
N GLU A 232 -38.90 17.56 26.03
CA GLU A 232 -38.42 16.54 25.11
C GLU A 232 -36.89 16.45 25.20
N LEU A 233 -36.35 15.25 25.37
CA LEU A 233 -34.91 15.01 25.53
C LEU A 233 -34.35 14.27 24.30
N TYR A 234 -33.30 14.80 23.70
CA TYR A 234 -32.66 14.26 22.49
C TYR A 234 -31.19 13.91 22.72
N LEU A 235 -30.71 12.84 22.07
CA LEU A 235 -29.30 12.49 21.93
C LEU A 235 -28.96 12.42 20.44
N ASP A 236 -28.02 13.25 19.96
CA ASP A 236 -27.55 13.30 18.57
C ASP A 236 -28.64 13.35 17.48
N GLU A 237 -29.86 13.81 17.82
CA GLU A 237 -31.10 13.92 17.01
C GLU A 237 -32.20 12.87 17.26
N LYS A 238 -31.93 11.80 18.02
CA LYS A 238 -32.95 10.82 18.39
C LYS A 238 -33.70 11.25 19.65
N GLU A 239 -35.04 11.30 19.61
CA GLU A 239 -35.89 11.51 20.78
C GLU A 239 -35.74 10.32 21.73
N ILE A 240 -35.34 10.61 22.97
CA ILE A 240 -35.10 9.60 24.01
C ILE A 240 -36.33 9.50 24.91
N GLU A 241 -36.81 10.63 25.42
CA GLU A 241 -38.03 10.69 26.21
C GLU A 241 -38.78 12.03 26.05
N LYS A 242 -40.08 11.99 26.36
CA LYS A 242 -40.99 13.14 26.33
C LYS A 242 -41.91 13.12 27.54
N HIS A 243 -42.10 14.27 28.17
CA HIS A 243 -42.93 14.40 29.37
C HIS A 243 -43.70 15.73 29.41
N VAL A 244 -44.92 15.69 29.94
CA VAL A 244 -45.73 16.89 30.20
C VAL A 244 -45.75 17.10 31.71
N ILE A 245 -45.23 18.23 32.18
CA ILE A 245 -45.12 18.52 33.61
C ILE A 245 -46.47 18.95 34.17
N ASP A 246 -46.90 18.32 35.26
CA ASP A 246 -47.99 18.81 36.11
C ASP A 246 -47.48 19.95 37.01
N LEU A 247 -48.16 21.08 37.00
CA LEU A 247 -47.85 22.24 37.85
C LEU A 247 -47.84 21.92 39.34
N LYS A 248 -48.56 20.87 39.79
CA LYS A 248 -48.54 20.41 41.19
C LYS A 248 -47.19 19.82 41.59
N TYR A 249 -46.46 19.26 40.64
CA TYR A 249 -45.18 18.59 40.83
C TYR A 249 -44.25 18.96 39.66
N PRO A 250 -43.59 20.13 39.71
CA PRO A 250 -42.83 20.67 38.58
C PRO A 250 -41.46 20.00 38.42
N LYS A 251 -41.46 18.67 38.33
CA LYS A 251 -40.29 17.82 38.36
C LYS A 251 -40.47 16.64 37.41
N TRP A 252 -39.43 16.31 36.66
CA TRP A 252 -39.35 15.15 35.79
C TRP A 252 -38.12 14.32 36.15
N ASP A 253 -38.33 13.10 36.62
CA ASP A 253 -37.28 12.13 36.91
C ASP A 253 -37.14 11.15 35.75
N ILE A 254 -35.93 10.99 35.25
CA ILE A 254 -35.58 10.02 34.23
C ILE A 254 -34.48 9.12 34.77
N SER A 255 -34.76 7.83 34.84
CA SER A 255 -33.79 6.86 35.34
C SER A 255 -33.00 6.19 34.21
N ASN A 256 -31.77 5.77 34.52
CA ASN A 256 -30.98 4.90 33.65
C ASN A 256 -30.60 5.49 32.27
N ILE A 257 -30.37 6.81 32.19
CA ILE A 257 -29.88 7.47 30.96
C ILE A 257 -28.36 7.30 30.84
N PHE A 258 -27.85 7.11 29.63
CA PHE A 258 -26.40 7.06 29.37
C PHE A 258 -25.73 8.42 29.59
N ILE A 259 -24.51 8.44 30.12
CA ILE A 259 -23.65 9.64 30.10
C ILE A 259 -23.50 10.14 28.66
N GLY A 260 -23.56 11.45 28.49
CA GLY A 260 -23.52 12.08 27.19
C GLY A 260 -24.03 13.51 27.22
N THR A 261 -24.03 14.16 26.06
CA THR A 261 -24.57 15.50 25.87
C THR A 261 -25.97 15.38 25.27
N TYR A 262 -26.97 15.85 26.01
CA TYR A 262 -28.37 15.80 25.60
C TYR A 262 -28.86 17.19 25.25
N ARG A 263 -29.78 17.28 24.28
CA ARG A 263 -30.53 18.50 24.00
C ARG A 263 -31.91 18.38 24.63
N LEU A 264 -32.18 19.20 25.63
CA LEU A 264 -33.51 19.36 26.22
C LEU A 264 -34.25 20.48 25.49
N VAL A 265 -35.45 20.16 24.99
CA VAL A 265 -36.37 21.08 24.33
C VAL A 265 -37.60 21.26 25.23
N ILE A 266 -38.02 22.51 25.41
CA ILE A 266 -39.04 22.92 26.36
C ILE A 266 -40.09 23.72 25.61
N HIS A 267 -41.27 23.16 25.44
CA HIS A 267 -42.41 23.86 24.88
C HIS A 267 -43.28 24.43 26.00
N ILE A 268 -43.46 25.74 26.00
CA ILE A 268 -44.23 26.46 27.02
C ILE A 268 -45.58 26.83 26.43
N PHE A 269 -46.64 26.45 27.13
CA PHE A 269 -48.02 26.77 26.81
C PHE A 269 -48.63 27.61 27.95
N GLU A 270 -49.52 28.55 27.63
CA GLU A 270 -50.30 29.34 28.59
C GLU A 270 -51.76 29.32 28.11
N ASP A 271 -52.70 28.91 28.98
CA ASP A 271 -54.12 28.74 28.62
C ASP A 271 -54.31 27.88 27.34
N GLN A 272 -53.58 26.76 27.23
CA GLN A 272 -53.56 25.85 26.07
C GLN A 272 -53.03 26.47 24.75
N LYS A 273 -52.57 27.72 24.76
CA LYS A 273 -51.92 28.36 23.61
C LYS A 273 -50.41 28.20 23.72
N PHE A 274 -49.80 27.78 22.62
CA PHE A 274 -48.34 27.71 22.52
C PHE A 274 -47.75 29.12 22.61
N MET A 275 -46.79 29.31 23.51
CA MET A 275 -46.14 30.60 23.74
C MET A 275 -44.76 30.64 23.10
N ARG A 276 -43.88 29.69 23.45
CA ARG A 276 -42.50 29.62 22.92
C ARG A 276 -41.86 28.25 23.14
N THR A 277 -40.74 28.04 22.47
CA THR A 277 -39.85 26.88 22.68
C THR A 277 -38.48 27.36 23.15
N ASP A 278 -37.98 26.80 24.25
CA ASP A 278 -36.62 27.01 24.74
C ASP A 278 -35.81 25.71 24.57
N SER A 279 -34.51 25.80 24.22
CA SER A 279 -33.64 24.62 24.08
C SER A 279 -32.33 24.81 24.84
N ARG A 280 -31.86 23.76 25.52
CA ARG A 280 -30.60 23.77 26.28
C ARG A 280 -29.85 22.45 26.13
N PHE A 281 -28.53 22.51 26.27
CA PHE A 281 -27.69 21.32 26.31
C PHE A 281 -27.39 20.93 27.76
N ILE A 282 -27.61 19.66 28.10
CA ILE A 282 -27.32 19.07 29.40
C ILE A 282 -26.18 18.09 29.21
N ILE A 283 -25.10 18.25 29.97
CA ILE A 283 -23.96 17.33 29.94
C ILE A 283 -24.05 16.42 31.16
N LEU A 284 -24.45 15.18 30.93
CA LEU A 284 -24.48 14.15 31.96
C LEU A 284 -23.08 13.56 32.10
N LYS A 285 -22.50 13.67 33.30
CA LYS A 285 -21.19 13.11 33.67
C LYS A 285 -21.36 12.03 34.74
N GLY A 286 -20.50 11.02 34.72
CA GLY A 286 -20.61 9.82 35.58
C GLY A 286 -20.21 10.00 37.04
N ASP A 287 -20.03 11.25 37.49
CA ASP A 287 -19.52 11.55 38.83
C ASP A 287 -20.64 11.56 39.90
N LYS A 288 -21.92 11.50 39.49
CA LYS A 288 -23.09 11.54 40.39
C LYS A 288 -24.12 10.48 39.99
N GLU A 289 -24.67 9.75 40.97
CA GLU A 289 -25.78 8.80 40.75
C GLU A 289 -27.06 9.50 40.24
N VAL A 290 -27.26 10.78 40.63
CA VAL A 290 -28.36 11.63 40.17
C VAL A 290 -27.81 13.00 39.73
N HIS A 291 -28.10 13.39 38.49
CA HIS A 291 -27.82 14.72 37.94
C HIS A 291 -29.10 15.56 37.99
N THR A 292 -29.12 16.59 38.84
CA THR A 292 -30.25 17.52 38.93
C THR A 292 -30.00 18.76 38.07
N GLU A 293 -30.86 19.00 37.08
CA GLU A 293 -30.87 20.21 36.26
C GLU A 293 -32.06 21.10 36.66
N VAL A 294 -31.78 22.37 36.97
CA VAL A 294 -32.80 23.33 37.42
C VAL A 294 -33.07 24.36 36.33
N ILE A 295 -34.32 24.43 35.88
CA ILE A 295 -34.76 25.27 34.78
C ILE A 295 -35.69 26.35 35.31
N ILE A 296 -35.22 27.59 35.22
CA ILE A 296 -36.04 28.78 35.52
C ILE A 296 -36.78 29.17 34.23
N ILE A 297 -38.11 29.11 34.26
CA ILE A 297 -38.96 29.29 33.07
C ILE A 297 -39.14 30.77 32.72
N ASN A 298 -39.44 31.63 33.70
CA ASN A 298 -39.70 33.06 33.45
C ASN A 298 -38.46 33.96 33.66
N LYS A 299 -37.24 33.40 33.57
CA LYS A 299 -36.02 34.21 33.62
C LYS A 299 -36.04 35.24 32.49
N ASN A 300 -36.03 36.53 32.84
CA ASN A 300 -36.07 37.66 31.90
C ASN A 300 -35.13 37.40 30.70
N ALA A 301 -35.70 37.36 29.49
CA ALA A 301 -35.01 37.13 28.23
C ALA A 301 -34.15 38.34 27.80
N ASN A 302 -33.39 38.95 28.70
CA ASN A 302 -32.53 40.11 28.44
C ASN A 302 -31.03 39.85 28.71
N THR A 303 -30.60 38.59 28.83
CA THR A 303 -29.17 38.24 28.83
C THR A 303 -28.86 37.34 27.64
N ALA A 304 -28.93 37.90 26.44
CA ALA A 304 -28.36 37.34 25.24
C ALA A 304 -27.47 38.40 24.59
N SER A 305 -26.24 38.56 25.11
CA SER A 305 -25.05 39.06 24.41
C SER A 305 -23.98 39.54 25.41
N THR A 306 -23.28 38.64 26.08
CA THR A 306 -21.93 38.90 26.60
C THR A 306 -21.41 37.59 27.15
N ASP A 307 -20.60 36.91 26.35
CA ASP A 307 -19.43 36.11 26.75
C ASP A 307 -19.03 35.22 25.56
N MET A 308 -18.54 35.89 24.52
CA MET A 308 -17.43 35.39 23.72
C MET A 308 -16.35 36.46 23.78
N ALA A 309 -15.42 36.26 24.70
CA ALA A 309 -14.04 36.73 24.65
C ALA A 309 -13.18 35.61 25.23
#